data_AF-A0A8R1EFS2-F1
#
_entry.id   AF-A0A8R1EFS2-F1
#
_cell.length_a   1.000
_cell.length_b   1.000
_cell.length_c   1.000
_cell.angle_alpha   90.00
_cell.angle_beta   90.00
_cell.angle_gamma   90.00
#
_symmetry.space_group_name_H-M   'P 1'
#
loop_
_entity.id
_entity.type
_entity.pdbx_description
1 polymer ?
#
loop_
_entity_poly.entity_id
_entity_poly.type
_entity_poly.pdbx_seq_one_letter_code
_entity_poly.pdbx_strand_id
1 'polypeptide(L)'
;EDSELTVENGHVGVKRRRKLWKNFARFLDTVDEVEEQVMEKLISVQRCTVRQRGIIVGPIEEFRKELSARFEEIGREMRPRAVLRLMREQKLETVEELRDLCERGSLEGRSSRKKGEENHQDELIWFKKKNDQVEVRIRVCETKKLNAEKKMRDAQRACEKVKTTVESLKGSLQQGTRELKRLRRYGRANQCFRCGGVGNVVRQCTSRPVQRVDTAKKARKAMMIEPVEIL
;
A
#
# COMPACT_ATOMS: atom_id res chain seq x y z
N GLU A 1 -7.00 55.63 -21.73
CA GLU A 1 -8.42 56.00 -21.83
C GLU A 1 -9.26 54.86 -21.28
N ASP A 2 -9.46 54.93 -19.96
CA ASP A 2 -10.68 54.61 -19.23
C ASP A 2 -11.57 53.48 -19.79
N SER A 3 -11.22 52.24 -19.43
CA SER A 3 -12.24 51.19 -19.27
C SER A 3 -12.86 51.33 -17.89
N GLU A 4 -13.63 52.41 -17.73
CA GLU A 4 -14.55 52.62 -16.63
C GLU A 4 -15.49 51.41 -16.59
N LEU A 5 -15.28 50.53 -15.62
CA LEU A 5 -16.10 49.35 -15.42
C LEU A 5 -17.43 49.82 -14.84
N THR A 6 -18.32 50.30 -15.73
CA THR A 6 -19.71 50.53 -15.37
C THR A 6 -20.23 49.19 -14.85
N VAL A 7 -20.53 49.15 -13.56
CA VAL A 7 -21.38 48.12 -12.97
C VAL A 7 -22.79 48.40 -13.48
N GLU A 8 -22.99 48.24 -14.79
CA GLU A 8 -24.30 48.02 -15.33
C GLU A 8 -24.77 46.73 -14.67
N ASN A 9 -25.87 46.80 -13.93
CA ASN A 9 -26.66 45.68 -13.44
C ASN A 9 -27.28 44.91 -14.61
N GLY A 10 -26.46 44.58 -15.61
CA GLY A 10 -26.78 43.79 -16.77
C GLY A 10 -26.85 42.35 -16.34
N HIS A 11 -28.06 41.82 -16.37
CA HIS A 11 -28.35 40.42 -16.18
C HIS A 11 -27.32 39.54 -16.93
N VAL A 12 -26.48 38.82 -16.18
CA VAL A 12 -25.46 37.94 -16.77
C VAL A 12 -26.12 36.59 -17.07
N GLY A 13 -26.36 36.28 -18.34
CA GLY A 13 -26.91 34.97 -18.70
C GLY A 13 -25.99 33.79 -18.31
N VAL A 14 -26.56 32.59 -18.17
CA VAL A 14 -25.87 31.36 -17.70
C VAL A 14 -24.54 31.09 -18.43
N LYS A 15 -24.50 31.33 -19.74
CA LYS A 15 -23.28 31.16 -20.56
C LYS A 15 -22.16 32.11 -20.12
N ARG A 16 -22.48 33.39 -19.89
CA ARG A 16 -21.51 34.40 -19.46
C ARG A 16 -21.08 34.14 -18.01
N ARG A 17 -22.00 33.74 -17.11
CA ARG A 17 -21.66 33.32 -15.73
C ARG A 17 -20.66 32.17 -15.71
N ARG A 18 -20.87 31.14 -16.55
CA ARG A 18 -19.93 30.02 -16.68
C ARG A 18 -18.53 30.48 -17.12
N LYS A 19 -18.47 31.38 -18.10
CA LYS A 19 -17.18 31.89 -18.62
C LYS A 19 -16.45 32.70 -17.55
N LEU A 20 -17.16 33.58 -16.84
CA LEU A 20 -16.60 34.36 -15.73
C LEU A 20 -16.06 33.45 -14.63
N TRP A 21 -16.83 32.45 -14.21
CA TRP A 21 -16.38 31.49 -13.20
C TRP A 21 -15.12 30.72 -13.63
N LYS A 22 -15.08 30.25 -14.87
CA LYS A 22 -13.90 29.54 -15.41
C LYS A 22 -12.67 30.45 -15.49
N ASN A 23 -12.86 31.71 -15.88
CA ASN A 23 -11.76 32.68 -15.92
C ASN A 23 -11.24 32.98 -14.52
N PHE A 24 -12.14 33.12 -13.54
CA PHE A 24 -11.80 33.36 -12.15
C PHE A 24 -11.06 32.17 -11.52
N ALA A 25 -11.50 30.94 -11.81
CA ALA A 25 -10.78 29.73 -11.38
C ALA A 25 -9.33 29.71 -11.89
N ARG A 26 -9.12 29.99 -13.20
CA ARG A 26 -7.77 30.08 -13.77
C ARG A 26 -6.92 31.20 -13.17
N PHE A 27 -7.55 32.32 -12.81
CA PHE A 27 -6.85 33.40 -12.11
C PHE A 27 -6.37 32.91 -10.74
N LEU A 28 -7.22 32.23 -9.97
CA LEU A 28 -6.82 31.66 -8.68
C LEU A 28 -5.76 30.57 -8.79
N ASP A 29 -5.70 29.84 -9.90
CA ASP A 29 -4.63 28.86 -10.13
C ASP A 29 -3.25 29.51 -10.33
N THR A 30 -3.20 30.82 -10.65
CA THR A 30 -1.95 31.57 -10.94
C THR A 30 -1.67 32.69 -9.93
N VAL A 31 -2.51 32.84 -8.90
CA VAL A 31 -2.40 33.97 -7.96
C VAL A 31 -1.13 33.90 -7.11
N ASP A 32 -0.64 32.69 -6.81
CA ASP A 32 0.62 32.47 -6.10
C ASP A 32 1.81 32.99 -6.93
N GLU A 33 1.80 32.76 -8.25
CA GLU A 33 2.84 33.26 -9.16
C GLU A 33 2.85 34.80 -9.21
N VAL A 34 1.68 35.43 -9.08
CA VAL A 34 1.58 36.91 -9.03
C VAL A 34 2.19 37.45 -7.74
N GLU A 35 1.94 36.80 -6.59
CA GLU A 35 2.56 37.14 -5.31
C GLU A 35 4.09 37.02 -5.36
N GLU A 36 4.59 35.93 -5.93
CA GLU A 36 6.02 35.69 -6.13
C GLU A 36 6.65 36.76 -7.05
N GLN A 37 6.01 37.08 -8.18
CA GLN A 37 6.49 38.09 -9.11
C GLN A 37 6.55 39.49 -8.48
N VAL A 38 5.58 39.84 -7.62
CA VAL A 38 5.60 41.11 -6.89
C VAL A 38 6.79 41.13 -5.93
N MET A 39 7.05 40.04 -5.22
CA MET A 39 8.19 39.96 -4.31
C MET A 39 9.53 40.04 -5.06
N GLU A 40 9.66 39.34 -6.19
CA GLU A 40 10.88 39.35 -7.02
C GLU A 40 11.15 40.74 -7.62
N LYS A 41 10.11 41.43 -8.10
CA LYS A 41 10.22 42.82 -8.59
C LYS A 41 10.62 43.79 -7.48
N LEU A 42 10.09 43.60 -6.26
CA LEU A 42 10.48 44.42 -5.12
C LEU A 42 11.94 44.22 -4.71
N ILE A 43 12.50 43.03 -4.89
CA ILE A 43 13.92 42.73 -4.62
C ILE A 43 14.82 43.30 -5.73
N SER A 44 14.39 43.19 -6.99
CA SER A 44 15.21 43.57 -8.16
C SER A 44 15.22 45.08 -8.44
N VAL A 45 14.11 45.78 -8.20
CA VAL A 45 13.96 47.20 -8.61
C VAL A 45 14.31 48.18 -7.48
N GLN A 46 14.20 47.76 -6.22
CA GLN A 46 14.29 48.70 -5.08
C GLN A 46 15.10 48.13 -3.91
N ARG A 47 15.91 48.98 -3.26
CA ARG A 47 16.55 48.66 -1.97
C ARG A 47 15.52 48.75 -0.84
N CYS A 48 14.67 47.74 -0.72
CA CYS A 48 13.69 47.62 0.36
C CYS A 48 14.25 46.80 1.53
N THR A 49 14.04 47.25 2.76
CA THR A 49 14.30 46.42 3.96
C THR A 49 13.28 45.28 4.06
N VAL A 50 13.61 44.23 4.82
CA VAL A 50 12.68 43.09 5.08
C VAL A 50 11.32 43.60 5.60
N ARG A 51 11.35 44.58 6.51
CA ARG A 51 10.13 45.15 7.11
C ARG A 51 9.27 45.89 6.08
N GLN A 52 9.88 46.66 5.18
CA GLN A 52 9.15 47.35 4.11
C GLN A 52 8.55 46.36 3.10
N ARG A 53 9.26 45.28 2.78
CA ARG A 53 8.71 44.21 1.93
C ARG A 53 7.50 43.56 2.58
N GLY A 54 7.56 43.24 3.87
CA GLY A 54 6.43 42.69 4.62
C GLY A 54 5.20 43.62 4.63
N ILE A 55 5.40 44.94 4.73
CA ILE A 55 4.31 45.92 4.68
C ILE A 55 3.61 45.95 3.32
N ILE A 56 4.36 45.74 2.22
CA ILE A 56 3.81 45.77 0.86
C ILE A 56 3.19 44.42 0.47
N VAL A 57 3.88 43.31 0.77
CA VAL A 57 3.46 41.96 0.35
C VAL A 57 2.44 41.36 1.32
N GLY A 58 2.49 41.68 2.61
CA GLY A 58 1.58 41.14 3.63
C GLY A 58 0.09 41.28 3.28
N PRO A 59 -0.40 42.47 2.86
CA PRO A 59 -1.78 42.63 2.44
C PRO A 59 -2.16 41.78 1.21
N ILE A 60 -1.21 41.58 0.29
CA ILE A 60 -1.41 40.76 -0.92
C ILE A 60 -1.52 39.29 -0.53
N GLU A 61 -0.63 38.82 0.34
CA GLU A 61 -0.66 37.47 0.89
C GLU A 61 -1.97 37.15 1.61
N GLU A 62 -2.44 38.08 2.43
CA GLU A 62 -3.67 37.96 3.20
C GLU A 62 -4.89 37.94 2.29
N PHE A 63 -4.97 38.87 1.34
CA PHE A 63 -6.04 38.91 0.34
C PHE A 63 -6.09 37.63 -0.49
N ARG A 64 -4.94 37.12 -0.93
CA ARG A 64 -4.84 35.86 -1.66
C ARG A 64 -5.39 34.70 -0.84
N LYS A 65 -4.94 34.57 0.42
CA LYS A 65 -5.40 33.49 1.32
C LYS A 65 -6.91 33.53 1.53
N GLU A 66 -7.46 34.72 1.80
CA GLU A 66 -8.90 34.89 1.97
C GLU A 66 -9.67 34.55 0.68
N LEU A 67 -9.20 35.04 -0.46
CA LEU A 67 -9.85 34.80 -1.76
C LEU A 67 -9.89 33.31 -2.10
N SER A 68 -8.77 32.62 -1.91
CA SER A 68 -8.67 31.16 -2.10
C SER A 68 -9.57 30.40 -1.14
N ALA A 69 -9.60 30.77 0.14
CA ALA A 69 -10.47 30.14 1.15
C ALA A 69 -11.96 30.29 0.81
N ARG A 70 -12.40 31.49 0.43
CA ARG A 70 -13.79 31.74 0.01
C ARG A 70 -14.16 30.94 -1.25
N PHE A 71 -13.22 30.79 -2.19
CA PHE A 71 -13.46 30.00 -3.40
C PHE A 71 -13.61 28.50 -3.09
N GLU A 72 -12.85 27.98 -2.12
CA GLU A 72 -12.99 26.61 -1.61
C GLU A 72 -14.32 26.39 -0.90
N GLU A 73 -14.76 27.35 -0.06
CA GLU A 73 -16.03 27.29 0.65
C GLU A 73 -17.23 27.18 -0.32
N ILE A 74 -17.17 27.93 -1.42
CA ILE A 74 -18.16 27.87 -2.50
C ILE A 74 -18.09 26.53 -3.26
N GLY A 75 -17.08 25.69 -3.02
CA GLY A 75 -16.92 24.36 -3.62
C GLY A 75 -16.21 24.40 -4.98
N ARG A 76 -15.34 25.39 -5.19
CA ARG A 76 -14.59 25.65 -6.42
C ARG A 76 -15.44 25.56 -7.67
N GLU A 77 -15.22 24.52 -8.48
CA GLU A 77 -15.94 24.30 -9.72
C GLU A 77 -17.15 23.38 -9.55
N MET A 78 -17.21 22.55 -8.51
CA MET A 78 -18.21 21.48 -8.43
C MET A 78 -19.62 22.03 -8.16
N ARG A 79 -19.79 22.85 -7.12
CA ARG A 79 -21.11 23.43 -6.80
C ARG A 79 -21.59 24.42 -7.86
N PRO A 80 -20.79 25.39 -8.35
CA PRO A 80 -21.24 26.33 -9.36
C PRO A 80 -21.54 25.67 -10.71
N ARG A 81 -20.79 24.63 -11.11
CA ARG A 81 -21.11 23.86 -12.33
C ARG A 81 -22.43 23.09 -12.20
N ALA A 82 -22.71 22.49 -11.05
CA ALA A 82 -23.98 21.81 -10.79
C ALA A 82 -25.15 22.79 -10.87
N VAL A 83 -25.05 23.95 -10.22
CA VAL A 83 -26.06 25.00 -10.26
C VAL A 83 -26.28 25.51 -11.69
N LEU A 84 -25.22 25.86 -12.43
CA LEU A 84 -25.33 26.33 -13.81
C LEU A 84 -25.86 25.25 -14.77
N ARG A 85 -25.66 23.97 -14.46
CA ARG A 85 -26.24 22.85 -15.21
C ARG A 85 -27.74 22.78 -14.97
N LEU A 86 -28.17 22.82 -13.71
CA LEU A 86 -29.59 22.83 -13.33
C LEU A 86 -30.32 24.03 -13.95
N MET A 87 -29.74 25.24 -13.87
CA MET A 87 -30.30 26.43 -14.52
C MET A 87 -30.48 26.23 -16.03
N ARG A 88 -29.50 25.61 -16.71
CA ARG A 88 -29.62 25.33 -18.15
C ARG A 88 -30.71 24.31 -18.46
N GLU A 89 -30.81 23.24 -17.67
CA GLU A 89 -31.79 22.16 -17.85
C GLU A 89 -33.22 22.65 -17.64
N GLN A 90 -33.42 23.52 -16.64
CA GLN A 90 -34.70 24.14 -16.30
C GLN A 90 -34.98 25.43 -17.10
N LYS A 91 -34.11 25.79 -18.07
CA LYS A 91 -34.21 26.99 -18.92
C LYS A 91 -34.32 28.30 -18.13
N LEU A 92 -33.56 28.41 -17.03
CA LEU A 92 -33.49 29.59 -16.17
C LEU A 92 -32.32 30.48 -16.56
N GLU A 93 -32.54 31.79 -16.49
CA GLU A 93 -31.51 32.79 -16.74
C GLU A 93 -31.04 33.47 -15.43
N THR A 94 -31.94 33.60 -14.45
CA THR A 94 -31.69 34.25 -13.15
C THR A 94 -31.54 33.26 -11.99
N VAL A 95 -30.81 33.67 -10.95
CA VAL A 95 -30.72 32.90 -9.70
C VAL A 95 -32.01 33.06 -8.90
N GLU A 96 -32.73 34.16 -9.13
CA GLU A 96 -34.04 34.48 -8.61
C GLU A 96 -35.07 33.44 -9.10
N GLU A 97 -35.12 33.15 -10.41
CA GLU A 97 -35.96 32.07 -10.96
C GLU A 97 -35.62 30.69 -10.37
N LEU A 98 -34.32 30.44 -10.12
CA LEU A 98 -33.88 29.21 -9.47
C LEU A 98 -34.36 29.13 -8.02
N ARG A 99 -34.28 30.24 -7.27
CA ARG A 99 -34.81 30.35 -5.91
C ARG A 99 -36.32 30.13 -5.91
N ASP A 100 -37.06 30.78 -6.80
CA ASP A 100 -38.51 30.62 -6.91
C ASP A 100 -38.90 29.18 -7.24
N LEU A 101 -38.15 28.48 -8.10
CA LEU A 101 -38.38 27.06 -8.37
C LEU A 101 -38.11 26.18 -7.17
N CYS A 102 -37.05 26.46 -6.41
CA CYS A 102 -36.78 25.74 -5.17
C CYS A 102 -37.89 25.97 -4.13
N GLU A 103 -38.39 27.19 -4.00
CA GLU A 103 -39.48 27.53 -3.09
C GLU A 103 -40.81 26.90 -3.52
N ARG A 104 -41.15 26.93 -4.80
CA ARG A 104 -42.34 26.25 -5.35
C ARG A 104 -42.27 24.74 -5.18
N GLY A 105 -41.14 24.12 -5.53
CA GLY A 105 -40.93 22.68 -5.32
C GLY A 105 -40.93 22.27 -3.84
N SER A 106 -40.51 23.17 -2.94
CA SER A 106 -40.58 22.95 -1.50
C SER A 106 -42.01 23.07 -0.94
N LEU A 107 -42.88 23.87 -1.57
CA LEU A 107 -44.30 23.99 -1.21
C LEU A 107 -45.12 22.80 -1.74
N GLU A 108 -44.89 22.38 -2.98
CA GLU A 108 -45.51 21.18 -3.56
C GLU A 108 -45.07 19.89 -2.85
N GLY A 109 -43.82 19.84 -2.35
CA GLY A 109 -43.29 18.71 -1.57
C GLY A 109 -43.90 18.49 -0.18
N ARG A 110 -44.68 19.45 0.36
CA ARG A 110 -45.39 19.29 1.65
C ARG A 110 -46.80 18.72 1.51
N SER A 111 -47.45 18.90 0.36
CA SER A 111 -48.83 18.44 0.13
C SER A 111 -48.92 16.98 -0.32
N SER A 112 -47.88 16.43 -0.97
CA SER A 112 -47.93 15.09 -1.58
C SER A 112 -47.27 13.98 -0.75
N ARG A 113 -46.76 14.26 0.45
CA ARG A 113 -45.90 13.32 1.21
C ARG A 113 -46.65 12.26 2.04
N LYS A 114 -47.85 11.84 1.63
CA LYS A 114 -48.53 10.67 2.24
C LYS A 114 -48.28 9.33 1.51
N LYS A 115 -47.54 9.34 0.38
CA LYS A 115 -47.28 8.13 -0.43
C LYS A 115 -45.81 7.65 -0.43
N GLY A 116 -44.92 8.33 0.29
CA GLY A 116 -43.47 8.05 0.30
C GLY A 116 -42.89 7.64 1.66
N GLU A 117 -43.70 7.58 2.71
CA GLU A 117 -43.25 7.22 4.07
C GLU A 117 -43.08 5.70 4.25
N GLU A 118 -43.88 4.86 3.56
CA GLU A 118 -43.72 3.40 3.58
C GLU A 118 -42.38 2.95 2.95
N ASN A 119 -42.00 3.52 1.79
CA ASN A 119 -40.74 3.17 1.12
C ASN A 119 -39.49 3.50 1.97
N HIS A 120 -39.52 4.58 2.76
CA HIS A 120 -38.39 4.92 3.64
C HIS A 120 -38.29 3.97 4.83
N GLN A 121 -39.41 3.46 5.35
CA GLN A 121 -39.40 2.48 6.44
C GLN A 121 -38.85 1.13 5.95
N ASP A 122 -39.24 0.69 4.76
CA ASP A 122 -38.75 -0.56 4.16
C ASP A 122 -37.25 -0.49 3.83
N GLU A 123 -36.77 0.65 3.34
CA GLU A 123 -35.34 0.88 3.14
C GLU A 123 -34.56 0.82 4.46
N LEU A 124 -35.07 1.45 5.52
CA LEU A 124 -34.44 1.40 6.85
C LEU A 124 -34.41 -0.03 7.41
N ILE A 125 -35.48 -0.80 7.24
CA ILE A 125 -35.54 -2.21 7.64
C ILE A 125 -34.51 -3.04 6.85
N TRP A 126 -34.38 -2.79 5.55
CA TRP A 126 -33.39 -3.46 4.71
C TRP A 126 -31.95 -3.15 5.12
N PHE A 127 -31.64 -1.87 5.37
CA PHE A 127 -30.31 -1.45 5.85
C PHE A 127 -30.00 -2.06 7.22
N LYS A 128 -30.98 -2.08 8.13
CA LYS A 128 -30.83 -2.69 9.45
C LYS A 128 -30.53 -4.19 9.35
N LYS A 129 -31.28 -4.92 8.53
CA LYS A 129 -31.04 -6.35 8.27
C LYS A 129 -29.67 -6.62 7.66
N LYS A 130 -29.20 -5.75 6.74
CA LYS A 130 -27.86 -5.86 6.18
C LYS A 130 -26.77 -5.56 7.21
N ASN A 131 -26.96 -4.55 8.05
CA ASN A 131 -26.03 -4.24 9.13
C ASN A 131 -25.92 -5.41 10.11
N ASP A 132 -27.05 -5.97 10.56
CA ASP A 132 -27.07 -7.13 11.45
C ASP A 132 -26.34 -8.34 10.81
N GLN A 133 -26.57 -8.58 9.51
CA GLN A 133 -25.87 -9.64 8.78
C GLN A 133 -24.35 -9.40 8.70
N VAL A 134 -23.93 -8.17 8.46
CA VAL A 134 -22.51 -7.80 8.44
C VAL A 134 -21.90 -7.96 9.82
N GLU A 135 -22.60 -7.55 10.87
CA GLU A 135 -22.12 -7.65 12.26
C GLU A 135 -21.91 -9.11 12.69
N VAL A 136 -22.84 -10.01 12.34
CA VAL A 136 -22.67 -11.45 12.56
C VAL A 136 -21.44 -11.98 11.81
N ARG A 137 -21.22 -11.56 10.56
CA ARG A 137 -20.05 -11.98 9.77
C ARG A 137 -18.75 -11.48 10.39
N ILE A 138 -18.74 -10.26 10.92
CA ILE A 138 -17.57 -9.69 11.63
C ILE A 138 -17.24 -10.54 12.86
N ARG A 139 -18.22 -10.85 13.73
CA ARG A 139 -18.00 -11.70 14.92
C ARG A 139 -17.46 -13.08 14.56
N VAL A 140 -17.99 -13.71 13.50
CA VAL A 140 -17.48 -15.00 13.01
C VAL A 140 -16.05 -14.88 12.47
N CYS A 141 -15.72 -13.76 11.80
CA CYS A 141 -14.38 -13.52 11.30
C CYS A 141 -13.37 -13.28 12.44
N GLU A 142 -13.76 -12.53 13.46
CA GLU A 142 -12.94 -12.25 14.65
C GLU A 142 -12.61 -13.52 15.44
N THR A 143 -13.61 -14.39 15.66
CA THR A 143 -13.39 -15.67 16.34
C THR A 143 -12.46 -16.60 15.54
N LYS A 144 -12.62 -16.64 14.21
CA LYS A 144 -11.70 -17.38 13.32
C LYS A 144 -10.28 -16.81 13.36
N LYS A 145 -10.13 -15.49 13.35
CA LYS A 145 -8.83 -14.80 13.46
C LYS A 145 -8.13 -15.14 14.77
N LEU A 146 -8.83 -15.03 15.90
CA LEU A 146 -8.28 -15.38 17.23
C LEU A 146 -7.82 -16.83 17.29
N ASN A 147 -8.60 -17.76 16.74
CA ASN A 147 -8.23 -19.17 16.68
C ASN A 147 -7.01 -19.42 15.77
N ALA A 148 -6.93 -18.75 14.62
CA ALA A 148 -5.78 -18.85 13.73
C ALA A 148 -4.51 -18.28 14.39
N GLU A 149 -4.60 -17.12 15.05
CA GLU A 149 -3.50 -16.53 15.79
C GLU A 149 -2.99 -17.43 16.93
N LYS A 150 -3.89 -18.08 17.67
CA LYS A 150 -3.50 -19.05 18.70
C LYS A 150 -2.72 -20.21 18.10
N LYS A 151 -3.21 -20.80 17.00
CA LYS A 151 -2.51 -21.88 16.28
C LYS A 151 -1.15 -21.44 15.75
N MET A 152 -1.05 -20.22 15.21
CA MET A 152 0.22 -19.66 14.77
C MET A 152 1.21 -19.49 15.91
N ARG A 153 0.77 -19.00 17.08
CA ARG A 153 1.63 -18.90 18.27
C ARG A 153 2.11 -20.27 18.74
N ASP A 154 1.24 -21.28 18.74
CA ASP A 154 1.62 -22.64 19.13
C ASP A 154 2.60 -23.27 18.14
N ALA A 155 2.36 -23.09 16.82
CA ALA A 155 3.27 -23.52 15.77
C ALA A 155 4.64 -22.83 15.88
N GLN A 156 4.67 -21.53 16.15
CA GLN A 156 5.90 -20.78 16.34
C GLN A 156 6.72 -21.30 17.53
N ARG A 157 6.06 -21.58 18.67
CA ARG A 157 6.72 -22.19 19.83
C ARG A 157 7.27 -23.59 19.51
N ALA A 158 6.53 -24.39 18.74
CA ALA A 158 6.99 -25.71 18.30
C ALA A 158 8.22 -25.59 17.38
N CYS A 159 8.20 -24.67 16.42
CA CYS A 159 9.34 -24.37 15.56
C CYS A 159 10.57 -23.95 16.36
N GLU A 160 10.43 -23.11 17.39
CA GLU A 160 11.57 -22.68 18.21
C GLU A 160 12.18 -23.84 19.02
N LYS A 161 11.34 -24.74 19.55
CA LYS A 161 11.81 -25.97 20.19
C LYS A 161 12.58 -26.87 19.21
N VAL A 162 12.06 -27.05 18.00
CA VAL A 162 12.76 -27.82 16.96
C VAL A 162 14.07 -27.14 16.55
N LYS A 163 14.10 -25.81 16.47
CA LYS A 163 15.30 -25.06 16.14
C LYS A 163 16.40 -25.27 17.18
N THR A 164 16.07 -25.14 18.47
CA THR A 164 17.04 -25.37 19.55
C THR A 164 17.55 -26.81 19.59
N THR A 165 16.70 -27.82 19.32
CA THR A 165 17.14 -29.23 19.24
C THR A 165 18.03 -29.47 18.02
N VAL A 166 17.71 -28.90 16.86
CA VAL A 166 18.55 -28.99 15.65
C VAL A 166 19.91 -28.33 15.88
N GLU A 167 19.96 -27.17 16.53
CA GLU A 167 21.23 -26.50 16.88
C GLU A 167 22.08 -27.34 17.83
N SER A 168 21.47 -27.96 18.85
CA SER A 168 22.15 -28.89 19.77
C SER A 168 22.70 -30.13 19.04
N LEU A 169 21.87 -30.79 18.22
CA LEU A 169 22.27 -31.96 17.43
C LEU A 169 23.40 -31.61 16.45
N LYS A 170 23.36 -30.42 15.82
CA LYS A 170 24.43 -29.92 14.97
C LYS A 170 25.74 -29.78 15.74
N GLY A 171 25.70 -29.26 16.97
CA GLY A 171 26.86 -29.21 17.87
C GLY A 171 27.43 -30.59 18.16
N SER A 172 26.59 -31.54 18.57
CA SER A 172 26.98 -32.93 18.84
C SER A 172 27.58 -33.62 17.62
N LEU A 173 26.99 -33.43 16.43
CA LEU A 173 27.51 -33.98 15.17
C LEU A 173 28.88 -33.37 14.81
N GLN A 174 29.07 -32.06 15.02
CA GLN A 174 30.37 -31.42 14.84
C GLN A 174 31.43 -31.98 15.81
N GLN A 175 31.04 -32.30 17.04
CA GLN A 175 31.94 -32.93 18.00
C GLN A 175 32.30 -34.36 17.60
N GLY A 176 31.31 -35.20 17.28
CA GLY A 176 31.53 -36.58 16.82
C GLY A 176 32.37 -36.66 15.54
N THR A 177 32.17 -35.73 14.60
CA THR A 177 33.01 -35.65 13.39
C THR A 177 34.46 -35.25 13.70
N ARG A 178 34.71 -34.38 14.70
CA ARG A 178 36.06 -34.06 15.18
C ARG A 178 36.72 -35.28 15.84
N GLU A 179 35.98 -36.04 16.64
CA GLU A 179 36.46 -37.28 17.28
C GLU A 179 36.78 -38.37 16.26
N LEU A 180 35.92 -38.60 15.27
CA LEU A 180 36.20 -39.52 14.16
C LEU A 180 37.46 -39.12 13.40
N LYS A 181 37.67 -37.82 13.14
CA LYS A 181 38.92 -37.32 12.55
C LYS A 181 40.14 -37.56 13.43
N ARG A 182 40.01 -37.52 14.77
CA ARG A 182 41.08 -37.87 15.70
C ARG A 182 41.37 -39.38 15.65
N LEU A 183 40.35 -40.23 15.78
CA LEU A 183 40.49 -41.69 15.70
C LEU A 183 41.11 -42.14 14.38
N ARG A 184 40.70 -41.55 13.24
CA ARG A 184 41.33 -41.83 11.93
C ARG A 184 42.82 -41.47 11.89
N ARG A 185 43.26 -40.41 12.58
CA ARG A 185 44.69 -40.04 12.67
C ARG A 185 45.47 -41.07 13.50
N TYR A 186 44.96 -41.47 14.66
CA TYR A 186 45.58 -42.51 15.49
C TYR A 186 45.60 -43.88 14.80
N GLY A 187 44.50 -44.26 14.14
CA GLY A 187 44.43 -45.50 13.37
C GLY A 187 45.44 -45.56 12.22
N ARG A 188 45.70 -44.45 11.53
CA ARG A 188 46.75 -44.36 10.49
C ARG A 188 48.17 -44.38 11.07
N ALA A 189 48.38 -43.81 12.25
CA ALA A 189 49.70 -43.82 12.90
C ALA A 189 50.12 -45.23 13.36
N ASN A 190 49.15 -46.08 13.69
CA ASN A 190 49.37 -47.46 14.16
C ASN A 190 49.19 -48.52 13.04
N GLN A 191 49.15 -48.08 11.78
CA GLN A 191 49.08 -48.96 10.61
C GLN A 191 50.45 -49.13 9.97
N CYS A 192 50.79 -50.37 9.64
CA CYS A 192 51.96 -50.68 8.84
C CYS A 192 51.77 -50.18 7.40
N PHE A 193 52.53 -49.16 6.98
CA PHE A 193 52.46 -48.63 5.60
C PHE A 193 52.79 -49.66 4.50
N ARG A 194 53.36 -50.83 4.85
CA ARG A 194 53.68 -51.89 3.89
C ARG A 194 52.50 -52.84 3.63
N CYS A 195 51.73 -53.22 4.65
CA CYS A 195 50.64 -54.21 4.51
C CYS A 195 49.25 -53.70 4.93
N GLY A 196 49.17 -52.51 5.54
CA GLY A 196 47.93 -51.95 6.09
C GLY A 196 47.47 -52.56 7.42
N GLY A 197 48.19 -53.56 7.96
CA GLY A 197 47.90 -54.19 9.25
C GLY A 197 48.05 -53.21 10.42
N VAL A 198 47.20 -53.36 11.44
CA VAL A 198 47.23 -52.53 12.66
C VAL A 198 48.02 -53.24 13.76
N GLY A 199 48.83 -52.51 14.52
CA GLY A 199 49.57 -53.04 15.68
C GLY A 199 51.04 -53.37 15.42
N ASN A 200 51.53 -53.15 14.21
CA ASN A 200 52.95 -53.23 13.85
C ASN A 200 53.36 -52.08 12.91
N VAL A 201 54.64 -51.70 12.96
CA VAL A 201 55.22 -50.69 12.06
C VAL A 201 55.96 -51.34 10.89
N VAL A 202 56.23 -50.59 9.82
CA VAL A 202 56.85 -51.10 8.56
C VAL A 202 58.12 -51.92 8.80
N ARG A 203 58.96 -51.51 9.76
CA ARG A 203 60.22 -52.19 10.10
C ARG A 203 60.01 -53.55 10.79
N GLN A 204 58.86 -53.77 11.41
CA GLN A 204 58.48 -55.00 12.12
C GLN A 204 57.49 -55.84 11.28
N CYS A 205 57.33 -55.50 10.01
CA CYS A 205 56.36 -56.14 9.13
C CYS A 205 56.94 -57.45 8.56
N THR A 206 56.35 -58.57 8.97
CA THR A 206 56.70 -59.91 8.47
C THR A 206 55.94 -60.29 7.20
N SER A 207 55.05 -59.42 6.70
CA SER A 207 54.30 -59.64 5.47
C SER A 207 55.23 -59.70 4.26
N ARG A 208 55.15 -60.79 3.48
CA ARG A 208 55.84 -60.89 2.19
C ARG A 208 55.38 -59.74 1.27
N PRO A 209 56.28 -59.10 0.51
CA PRO A 209 55.90 -58.03 -0.40
C PRO A 209 54.88 -58.57 -1.41
N VAL A 210 53.65 -58.08 -1.34
CA VAL A 210 52.63 -58.40 -2.33
C VAL A 210 52.89 -57.49 -3.52
N GLN A 211 53.51 -58.03 -4.57
CA GLN A 211 53.45 -57.41 -5.89
C GLN A 211 51.96 -57.33 -6.25
N ARG A 212 51.38 -56.12 -6.27
CA ARG A 212 50.03 -55.93 -6.79
C ARG A 212 50.10 -56.18 -8.29
N VAL A 213 49.66 -57.35 -8.71
CA VAL A 213 49.38 -57.63 -10.12
C VAL A 213 47.94 -57.19 -10.36
N ASP A 214 47.73 -56.24 -11.27
CA ASP A 214 46.42 -55.75 -11.66
C ASP A 214 45.59 -56.90 -12.26
N THR A 215 44.70 -57.51 -11.48
CA THR A 215 43.68 -58.42 -12.02
C THR A 215 42.48 -57.63 -12.54
N ALA A 216 42.74 -56.72 -13.48
CA ALA A 216 41.71 -56.17 -14.35
C ALA A 216 41.57 -57.07 -15.59
N LYS A 217 40.90 -58.23 -15.43
CA LYS A 217 40.22 -58.99 -16.52
C LYS A 217 39.75 -60.36 -16.00
N LYS A 218 38.42 -60.48 -15.84
CA LYS A 218 37.57 -61.69 -16.03
C LYS A 218 36.51 -61.81 -14.92
N ALA A 219 35.42 -61.05 -15.09
CA ALA A 219 34.09 -61.44 -14.59
C ALA A 219 33.00 -60.72 -15.42
N ARG A 220 33.07 -60.85 -16.75
CA ARG A 220 31.90 -60.67 -17.62
C ARG A 220 31.56 -62.03 -18.19
N LYS A 221 30.76 -62.82 -17.47
CA LYS A 221 29.82 -63.86 -17.95
C LYS A 221 29.40 -64.77 -16.79
N ALA A 222 28.21 -64.52 -16.25
CA ALA A 222 27.24 -65.50 -15.72
C ALA A 222 25.99 -64.68 -15.29
N MET A 223 25.03 -64.49 -16.22
CA MET A 223 23.66 -65.06 -16.21
C MET A 223 22.78 -64.40 -15.14
N MET A 224 21.92 -63.42 -15.48
CA MET A 224 20.56 -63.58 -16.04
C MET A 224 19.70 -64.58 -15.26
N ILE A 225 18.90 -64.07 -14.30
CA ILE A 225 17.62 -64.64 -13.84
C ILE A 225 16.69 -63.45 -13.51
N GLU A 226 15.48 -63.46 -14.08
CA GLU A 226 14.44 -62.42 -14.04
C GLU A 226 13.78 -62.23 -12.65
N PRO A 227 13.13 -61.07 -12.40
CA PRO A 227 12.35 -60.84 -11.19
C PRO A 227 10.95 -61.45 -11.26
N VAL A 228 10.57 -62.22 -10.24
CA VAL A 228 9.17 -62.60 -9.97
C VAL A 228 8.54 -61.49 -9.14
N GLU A 229 7.50 -60.86 -9.70
CA GLU A 229 6.58 -59.98 -8.98
C GLU A 229 5.76 -60.80 -7.98
N ILE A 230 5.67 -60.32 -6.74
CA ILE A 230 4.69 -60.82 -5.77
C ILE A 230 3.80 -59.64 -5.39
N LEU A 231 2.52 -59.82 -5.70
CA LEU A 231 1.35 -58.99 -5.40
C LEU A 231 1.18 -58.68 -3.90
#